data_AF-A0A2T2XCP3-F1
#
_entry.id   AF-A0A2T2XCP3-F1
#
_cell.length_a   1.000
_cell.length_b   1.000
_cell.length_c   1.000
_cell.angle_alpha   90.00
_cell.angle_beta   90.00
_cell.angle_gamma   90.00
#
_symmetry.space_group_name_H-M   'P 1'
#
loop_
_entity.id
_entity.type
_entity.pdbx_description
1 polymer ?
#
loop_
_entity_poly.entity_id
_entity_poly.type
_entity_poly.pdbx_seq_one_letter_code
_entity_poly.pdbx_strand_id
1 'polypeptide(L)'
;MRQKNLWYGYAVALGLFSFIFHFTAVGSTASALVGDVTYVALVILLALAGMHAKRTGVRPFGRGAAIGLIYGVISDIGSVLFPPSHGELVMEMHREFPTENAHRIALLVAQASTLDARIAALLTNIVVSVVMGMVFAWLGSLVAKKPMPEK
;
A
#
# COMPACT_ATOMS: atom_id res chain seq x y z
N MET A 1 -27.25 7.04 -0.26
CA MET A 1 -26.21 6.34 0.56
C MET A 1 -25.23 5.46 -0.23
N ARG A 2 -25.49 5.07 -1.50
CA ARG A 2 -24.61 4.14 -2.27
C ARG A 2 -23.19 4.65 -2.61
N GLN A 3 -22.96 5.95 -2.79
CA GLN A 3 -21.65 6.47 -3.23
C GLN A 3 -20.53 6.45 -2.18
N LYS A 4 -20.85 6.37 -0.88
CA LYS A 4 -19.81 6.33 0.17
C LYS A 4 -19.00 5.04 0.13
N ASN A 5 -19.62 3.93 -0.31
CA ASN A 5 -19.03 2.59 -0.26
C ASN A 5 -18.16 2.25 -1.48
N LEU A 6 -18.31 2.95 -2.61
CA LEU A 6 -17.56 2.68 -3.84
C LEU A 6 -16.05 2.86 -3.67
N TRP A 7 -15.62 3.90 -2.97
CA TRP A 7 -14.20 4.21 -2.77
C TRP A 7 -13.47 3.16 -1.92
N TYR A 8 -14.14 2.64 -0.89
CA TYR A 8 -13.61 1.53 -0.11
C TYR A 8 -13.59 0.25 -0.93
N GLY A 9 -14.61 0.00 -1.74
CA GLY A 9 -14.62 -1.12 -2.68
C GLY A 9 -13.45 -1.10 -3.67
N TYR A 10 -13.10 0.07 -4.21
CA TYR A 10 -11.93 0.19 -5.08
C TYR A 10 -10.60 0.03 -4.34
N ALA A 11 -10.50 0.52 -3.10
CA ALA A 11 -9.32 0.31 -2.25
C ALA A 11 -9.11 -1.18 -1.96
N VAL A 12 -10.19 -1.90 -1.65
CA VAL A 12 -10.20 -3.36 -1.47
C VAL A 12 -9.80 -4.06 -2.77
N ALA A 13 -10.37 -3.67 -3.91
CA ALA A 13 -10.05 -4.27 -5.20
C ALA A 13 -8.57 -4.06 -5.60
N LEU A 14 -8.03 -2.85 -5.39
CA LEU A 14 -6.62 -2.56 -5.62
C LEU A 14 -5.72 -3.34 -4.66
N GLY A 15 -6.08 -3.40 -3.37
CA GLY A 15 -5.36 -4.19 -2.38
C GLY A 15 -5.32 -5.68 -2.75
N LEU A 16 -6.47 -6.26 -3.13
CA LEU A 16 -6.57 -7.65 -3.55
C LEU A 16 -5.81 -7.92 -4.85
N PHE A 17 -5.88 -7.00 -5.81
CA PHE A 17 -5.10 -7.11 -7.05
C PHE A 17 -3.60 -7.09 -6.76
N SER A 18 -3.14 -6.15 -5.94
CA SER A 18 -1.73 -6.06 -5.50
C SER A 18 -1.31 -7.34 -4.79
N PHE A 19 -2.14 -7.84 -3.86
CA PHE A 19 -1.91 -9.07 -3.11
C PHE A 19 -1.76 -10.28 -4.04
N ILE A 20 -2.72 -10.51 -4.93
CA ILE A 20 -2.72 -11.67 -5.84
C ILE A 20 -1.49 -11.62 -6.74
N PHE A 21 -1.20 -10.47 -7.34
CA PHE A 21 -0.07 -10.34 -8.26
C PHE A 21 1.28 -10.48 -7.58
N HIS A 22 1.42 -9.93 -6.36
CA HIS A 22 2.63 -10.09 -5.58
C HIS A 22 2.92 -11.57 -5.32
N PHE A 23 1.89 -12.38 -5.01
CA PHE A 23 2.03 -13.83 -4.82
C PHE A 23 2.28 -14.62 -6.10
N THR A 24 1.70 -14.23 -7.23
CA THR A 24 1.81 -15.02 -8.47
C THR A 24 3.08 -14.73 -9.29
N ALA A 25 3.79 -13.63 -9.02
CA ALA A 25 4.87 -13.13 -9.88
C ALA A 25 6.19 -12.79 -9.15
N VAL A 26 6.40 -13.34 -7.95
CA VAL A 26 7.61 -13.13 -7.13
C VAL A 26 8.89 -13.34 -7.96
N GLY A 27 9.81 -12.36 -7.91
CA GLY A 27 11.12 -12.44 -8.57
C GLY A 27 11.18 -12.08 -10.06
N SER A 28 10.05 -11.72 -10.70
CA SER A 28 10.03 -11.30 -12.11
C SER A 28 10.02 -9.78 -12.27
N THR A 29 10.56 -9.25 -13.38
CA THR A 29 10.42 -7.83 -13.75
C THR A 29 8.95 -7.40 -13.86
N ALA A 30 8.04 -8.35 -14.15
CA ALA A 30 6.61 -8.11 -14.24
C ALA A 30 5.97 -7.80 -12.88
N SER A 31 6.40 -8.41 -11.77
CA SER A 31 5.85 -8.07 -10.45
C SER A 31 6.26 -6.69 -9.98
N ALA A 32 7.49 -6.27 -10.27
CA ALA A 32 7.94 -4.90 -9.99
C ALA A 32 7.08 -3.87 -10.75
N LEU A 33 6.88 -4.08 -12.06
CA LEU A 33 6.07 -3.20 -12.89
C LEU A 33 4.61 -3.14 -12.42
N VAL A 34 4.02 -4.28 -12.04
CA VAL A 34 2.65 -4.33 -11.52
C VAL A 34 2.54 -3.64 -10.17
N GLY A 35 3.55 -3.78 -9.31
CA GLY A 35 3.65 -3.03 -8.06
C GLY A 35 3.59 -1.51 -8.29
N ASP A 36 4.42 -1.01 -9.22
CA ASP A 36 4.45 0.41 -9.59
C ASP A 36 3.11 0.90 -10.13
N VAL A 37 2.49 0.14 -11.04
CA VAL A 37 1.19 0.49 -11.62
C VAL A 37 0.10 0.53 -10.54
N THR A 38 0.10 -0.43 -9.62
CA THR A 38 -0.89 -0.49 -8.53
C THR A 38 -0.71 0.68 -7.57
N TYR A 39 0.53 1.07 -7.29
CA TYR A 39 0.84 2.24 -6.48
C TYR A 39 0.35 3.54 -7.14
N VAL A 40 0.60 3.72 -8.44
CA VAL A 40 0.08 4.88 -9.19
C VAL A 40 -1.45 4.91 -9.18
N ALA A 41 -2.10 3.77 -9.38
CA ALA A 41 -3.56 3.66 -9.32
C ALA A 41 -4.11 4.05 -7.94
N LEU A 42 -3.44 3.64 -6.86
CA LEU A 42 -3.79 4.03 -5.49
C LEU A 42 -3.67 5.55 -5.28
N VAL A 43 -2.58 6.17 -5.75
CA VAL A 43 -2.37 7.62 -5.67
C VAL A 43 -3.50 8.38 -6.38
N ILE A 44 -3.85 7.96 -7.59
CA ILE A 44 -4.98 8.54 -8.34
C ILE A 44 -6.27 8.38 -7.54
N LEU A 45 -6.52 7.19 -7.01
CA LEU A 45 -7.74 6.89 -6.25
C LEU A 45 -7.87 7.76 -4.99
N LEU A 46 -6.77 7.95 -4.26
CA LEU A 46 -6.69 8.81 -3.09
C LEU A 46 -6.93 10.29 -3.44
N ALA A 47 -6.32 10.77 -4.53
CA ALA A 47 -6.54 12.15 -5.00
C ALA A 47 -8.01 12.37 -5.40
N LEU A 48 -8.60 11.43 -6.15
CA LEU A 48 -10.02 11.46 -6.52
C LEU A 48 -10.94 11.40 -5.29
N ALA A 49 -10.64 10.53 -4.32
CA ALA A 49 -11.39 10.41 -3.08
C ALA A 49 -11.29 11.71 -2.24
N GLY A 50 -10.12 12.36 -2.23
CA GLY A 50 -9.88 13.64 -1.59
C GLY A 50 -10.69 14.78 -2.22
N MET A 51 -10.69 14.87 -3.55
CA MET A 51 -11.55 15.80 -4.29
C MET A 51 -13.03 15.58 -3.96
N HIS A 52 -13.47 14.33 -4.00
CA HIS A 52 -14.85 13.97 -3.71
C HIS A 52 -15.23 14.29 -2.26
N ALA A 53 -14.35 14.02 -1.29
CA ALA A 53 -14.57 14.35 0.12
C ALA A 53 -14.80 15.86 0.29
N LYS A 54 -13.97 16.71 -0.34
CA LYS A 54 -14.15 18.17 -0.27
C LYS A 54 -15.44 18.64 -0.92
N ARG A 55 -15.84 18.07 -2.07
CA ARG A 55 -17.12 18.37 -2.73
C ARG A 55 -18.33 17.98 -1.89
N THR A 56 -18.19 16.99 -1.02
CA THR A 56 -19.26 16.45 -0.16
C THR A 56 -19.19 16.97 1.28
N GLY A 57 -18.31 17.94 1.59
CA GLY A 57 -18.16 18.50 2.93
C GLY A 57 -17.53 17.56 3.97
N VAL A 58 -16.97 16.42 3.54
CA VAL A 58 -16.30 15.45 4.41
C VAL A 58 -14.81 15.80 4.54
N ARG A 59 -14.20 15.50 5.69
CA ARG A 59 -12.76 15.69 5.92
C ARG A 59 -11.94 14.80 4.97
N PRO A 60 -11.17 15.36 4.03
CA PRO A 60 -10.41 14.57 3.05
C PRO A 60 -9.32 13.72 3.71
N PHE A 61 -8.65 14.26 4.75
CA PHE A 61 -7.66 13.54 5.55
C PHE A 61 -8.19 12.23 6.13
N GLY A 62 -9.36 12.25 6.77
CA GLY A 62 -9.93 11.05 7.39
C GLY A 62 -10.30 9.98 6.35
N ARG A 63 -10.77 10.41 5.16
CA ARG A 63 -11.10 9.49 4.08
C ARG A 63 -9.85 8.87 3.45
N GLY A 64 -8.80 9.68 3.27
CA GLY A 64 -7.49 9.23 2.80
C GLY A 64 -6.85 8.22 3.76
N ALA A 65 -6.87 8.52 5.06
CA ALA A 65 -6.37 7.62 6.10
C ALA A 65 -7.07 6.24 6.06
N ALA A 66 -8.41 6.23 5.95
CA ALA A 66 -9.18 5.00 5.91
C ALA A 66 -8.89 4.16 4.65
N ILE A 67 -8.77 4.80 3.48
CA ILE A 67 -8.42 4.11 2.23
C ILE A 67 -6.99 3.56 2.30
N GLY A 68 -6.04 4.36 2.79
CA GLY A 68 -4.65 3.94 2.99
C GLY A 68 -4.52 2.77 3.97
N LEU A 69 -5.28 2.79 5.07
CA LEU A 69 -5.33 1.68 6.03
C LEU A 69 -5.83 0.39 5.37
N ILE A 70 -6.96 0.45 4.66
CA ILE A 70 -7.55 -0.71 3.99
C ILE A 70 -6.58 -1.29 2.97
N TYR A 71 -5.97 -0.44 2.14
CA TYR A 71 -4.99 -0.87 1.16
C TYR A 71 -3.79 -1.52 1.84
N GLY A 72 -3.14 -0.84 2.78
CA GLY A 72 -1.90 -1.33 3.43
C GLY A 72 -2.10 -2.65 4.17
N VAL A 73 -3.25 -2.84 4.82
CA VAL A 73 -3.59 -4.12 5.45
C VAL A 73 -3.74 -5.21 4.39
N ILE A 74 -4.55 -5.00 3.34
CA ILE A 74 -4.84 -6.05 2.36
C ILE A 74 -3.63 -6.38 1.50
N SER A 75 -2.85 -5.38 1.09
CA SER A 75 -1.69 -5.58 0.21
C SER A 75 -0.57 -6.36 0.89
N ASP A 76 -0.47 -6.30 2.22
CA ASP A 76 0.70 -6.80 2.95
C ASP A 76 0.37 -7.88 3.99
N ILE A 77 -0.90 -8.16 4.28
CA ILE A 77 -1.26 -9.27 5.19
C ILE A 77 -0.73 -10.62 4.69
N GLY A 78 -0.49 -10.73 3.38
CA GLY A 78 0.10 -11.90 2.75
C GLY A 78 1.54 -12.16 3.16
N SER A 79 2.35 -11.13 3.41
CA SER A 79 3.75 -11.32 3.83
C SER A 79 3.85 -11.95 5.23
N VAL A 80 2.81 -11.79 6.05
CA VAL A 80 2.70 -12.45 7.36
C VAL A 80 2.13 -13.87 7.24
N LEU A 81 1.04 -14.04 6.47
CA LEU A 81 0.34 -15.33 6.34
C LEU A 81 1.09 -16.35 5.49
N PHE A 82 1.80 -15.87 4.48
CA PHE A 82 2.54 -16.67 3.51
C PHE A 82 3.93 -16.04 3.34
N PRO A 83 4.83 -16.24 4.31
CA PRO A 83 6.14 -15.62 4.28
C PRO A 83 6.94 -16.08 3.06
N PRO A 84 7.75 -15.20 2.46
CA PRO A 84 8.62 -15.58 1.36
C PRO A 84 9.55 -16.72 1.80
N SER A 85 9.81 -17.62 0.86
CA SER A 85 10.74 -18.72 1.07
C SER A 85 12.15 -18.19 1.36
N HIS A 86 12.96 -19.00 2.03
CA HIS A 86 14.34 -18.62 2.35
C HIS A 86 15.16 -18.32 1.08
N GLY A 87 14.86 -18.98 -0.05
CA GLY A 87 15.51 -18.70 -1.34
C GLY A 87 15.12 -17.35 -1.92
N GLU A 88 13.85 -16.96 -1.83
CA GLU A 88 13.35 -15.66 -2.28
C GLU A 88 13.95 -14.51 -1.45
N LEU A 89 14.00 -14.67 -0.12
CA LEU A 89 14.64 -13.70 0.77
C LEU A 89 16.14 -13.52 0.48
N VAL A 90 16.85 -14.62 0.20
CA VAL A 90 18.27 -14.55 -0.18
C VAL A 90 18.46 -13.82 -1.52
N MET A 91 17.59 -14.09 -2.49
CA MET A 91 17.63 -13.42 -3.81
C MET A 91 17.33 -11.93 -3.69
N GLU A 92 16.31 -11.55 -2.91
CA GLU A 92 15.96 -10.14 -2.67
C GLU A 92 17.08 -9.41 -1.91
N MET A 93 17.67 -10.03 -0.88
CA MET A 93 18.79 -9.44 -0.14
C MET A 93 20.06 -9.30 -0.99
N HIS A 94 20.35 -10.22 -1.91
CA HIS A 94 21.44 -10.05 -2.88
C HIS A 94 21.16 -8.94 -3.88
N ARG A 95 19.88 -8.72 -4.24
CA ARG A 95 19.48 -7.63 -5.12
C ARG A 95 19.67 -6.27 -4.45
N GLU A 96 19.30 -6.15 -3.18
CA GLU A 96 19.38 -4.90 -2.43
C GLU A 96 20.79 -4.62 -1.90
N PHE A 97 21.55 -5.67 -1.55
CA PHE A 97 22.92 -5.59 -1.05
C PHE A 97 23.88 -6.46 -1.89
N PRO A 98 24.18 -6.08 -3.14
CA PRO A 98 24.94 -6.93 -4.07
C PRO A 98 26.42 -7.12 -3.68
N THR A 99 26.96 -6.26 -2.83
CA THR A 99 28.36 -6.29 -2.38
C THR A 99 28.56 -6.94 -1.01
N GLU A 100 27.48 -7.39 -0.36
CA GLU A 100 27.55 -7.97 0.97
C GLU A 100 28.03 -9.42 0.96
N ASN A 101 28.73 -9.81 2.03
CA ASN A 101 29.22 -11.17 2.18
C ASN A 101 28.04 -12.14 2.43
N ALA A 102 28.13 -13.36 1.89
CA ALA A 102 27.09 -14.39 2.02
C ALA A 102 26.69 -14.66 3.48
N HIS A 103 27.64 -14.56 4.42
CA HIS A 103 27.36 -14.70 5.86
C HIS A 103 26.48 -13.57 6.42
N ARG A 104 26.71 -12.31 5.99
CA ARG A 104 25.91 -11.16 6.41
C ARG A 104 24.51 -11.21 5.80
N ILE A 105 24.40 -11.67 4.56
CA ILE A 105 23.11 -11.92 3.91
C ILE A 105 22.33 -13.01 4.66
N ALA A 106 22.95 -14.12 5.04
CA ALA A 106 22.30 -15.18 5.82
C ALA A 106 21.78 -14.67 7.18
N LEU A 107 22.53 -13.81 7.87
CA LEU A 107 22.09 -13.16 9.11
C LEU A 107 20.89 -12.24 8.90
N LEU A 108 20.89 -11.43 7.84
CA LEU A 108 19.77 -10.55 7.49
C LEU A 108 18.51 -11.35 7.13
N VAL A 109 18.65 -12.45 6.38
CA VAL A 109 17.54 -13.35 6.05
C VAL A 109 17.00 -14.04 7.32
N ALA A 110 17.88 -14.48 8.22
CA ALA A 110 17.47 -15.08 9.50
C ALA A 110 16.69 -14.07 10.35
N GLN A 111 17.09 -12.79 10.38
CA GLN A 111 16.35 -11.74 11.08
C GLN A 111 15.01 -11.44 10.40
N ALA A 112 15.00 -11.28 9.07
CA ALA A 112 13.80 -10.97 8.29
C ALA A 112 12.74 -12.08 8.32
N SER A 113 13.15 -13.34 8.52
CA SER A 113 12.25 -14.49 8.61
C SER A 113 11.56 -14.65 9.97
N THR A 114 11.98 -13.91 11.00
CA THR A 114 11.32 -13.93 12.31
C THR A 114 9.88 -13.42 12.23
N LEU A 115 9.00 -13.93 13.09
CA LEU A 115 7.61 -13.47 13.15
C LEU A 115 7.53 -11.99 13.57
N ASP A 116 8.37 -11.59 14.52
CA ASP A 116 8.41 -10.21 15.02
C ASP A 116 8.82 -9.21 13.95
N ALA A 117 9.82 -9.54 13.12
CA ALA A 117 10.22 -8.69 12.01
C ALA A 117 9.09 -8.54 10.96
N ARG A 118 8.37 -9.63 10.68
CA ARG A 118 7.23 -9.60 9.74
C ARG A 118 6.06 -8.78 10.28
N ILE A 119 5.75 -8.88 11.57
CA ILE A 119 4.72 -8.04 12.21
C ILE A 119 5.16 -6.57 12.22
N ALA A 120 6.44 -6.29 12.48
CA ALA A 120 6.96 -4.92 12.44
C ALA A 120 6.90 -4.33 11.02
N ALA A 121 7.24 -5.09 9.98
CA ALA A 121 7.10 -4.71 8.58
C ALA A 121 5.63 -4.44 8.22
N LEU A 122 4.76 -5.39 8.58
CA LEU A 122 3.32 -5.25 8.88
C LEU A 122 2.89 -3.81 9.20
N LEU A 123 3.18 -3.46 10.45
CA LEU A 123 2.74 -2.21 11.06
C LEU A 123 3.36 -1.01 10.39
N THR A 124 4.63 -1.10 9.98
CA THR A 124 5.34 -0.01 9.30
C THR A 124 4.66 0.31 7.98
N ASN A 125 4.32 -0.70 7.18
CA ASN A 125 3.66 -0.48 5.90
C ASN A 125 2.24 0.06 6.05
N ILE A 126 1.49 -0.43 7.05
CA ILE A 126 0.18 0.14 7.40
C ILE A 126 0.31 1.64 7.74
N VAL A 127 1.28 2.01 8.58
CA VAL A 127 1.51 3.40 8.97
C VAL A 127 1.89 4.26 7.76
N VAL A 128 2.83 3.79 6.93
CA VAL A 128 3.24 4.49 5.70
C VAL A 128 2.04 4.68 4.77
N SER A 129 1.24 3.63 4.55
CA SER A 129 0.05 3.68 3.70
C SER A 129 -1.02 4.64 4.22
N VAL A 130 -1.23 4.70 5.54
CA VAL A 130 -2.13 5.67 6.18
C VAL A 130 -1.63 7.10 5.96
N VAL A 131 -0.35 7.36 6.20
CA VAL A 131 0.25 8.69 6.03
C VAL A 131 0.19 9.13 4.58
N MET A 132 0.57 8.26 3.64
CA MET A 132 0.45 8.51 2.20
C MET A 132 -1.01 8.77 1.81
N GLY A 133 -1.93 7.95 2.32
CA GLY A 133 -3.37 8.11 2.16
C GLY A 133 -3.86 9.50 2.54
N MET A 134 -3.44 9.97 3.72
CA MET A 134 -3.73 11.31 4.23
C MET A 134 -3.18 12.40 3.31
N VAL A 135 -1.90 12.30 2.92
CA VAL A 135 -1.21 13.30 2.09
C VAL A 135 -1.86 13.40 0.70
N PHE A 136 -2.06 12.29 0.00
CA PHE A 136 -2.61 12.32 -1.36
C PHE A 136 -4.09 12.73 -1.39
N ALA A 137 -4.88 12.32 -0.39
CA ALA A 137 -6.26 12.81 -0.28
C ALA A 137 -6.30 14.30 0.03
N TRP A 138 -5.36 14.81 0.85
CA TRP A 138 -5.24 16.24 1.08
C TRP A 138 -4.85 17.00 -0.19
N LEU A 139 -3.81 16.56 -0.92
CA LEU A 139 -3.38 17.15 -2.19
C LEU A 139 -4.51 17.17 -3.22
N GLY A 140 -5.22 16.05 -3.40
CA GLY A 140 -6.39 15.99 -4.26
C GLY A 140 -7.48 16.97 -3.83
N SER A 141 -7.69 17.13 -2.52
CA SER A 141 -8.65 18.11 -2.01
C SER A 141 -8.26 19.56 -2.34
N LEU A 142 -6.98 19.91 -2.44
CA LEU A 142 -6.58 21.29 -2.77
C LEU A 142 -7.12 21.74 -4.12
N VAL A 143 -7.20 20.82 -5.09
CA VAL A 143 -7.65 21.07 -6.47
C VAL A 143 -9.18 21.18 -6.60
N ALA A 144 -9.95 20.67 -5.64
CA ALA A 144 -11.41 20.71 -5.69
C ALA A 144 -12.01 22.00 -5.09
N LYS A 145 -13.05 22.57 -5.72
CA LYS A 145 -13.86 23.66 -5.14
C LYS A 145 -14.84 23.12 -4.09
N LYS A 146 -15.05 23.87 -3.00
CA LYS A 146 -16.08 23.53 -1.99
C LYS A 146 -17.48 23.74 -2.58
N PRO A 147 -18.49 22.95 -2.16
CA PRO A 147 -19.88 23.21 -2.54
C PRO A 147 -20.29 24.59 -2.01
N MET A 148 -20.89 25.43 -2.86
CA MET A 148 -21.46 26.69 -2.42
C MET A 148 -22.71 26.40 -1.58
N PRO A 149 -22.93 27.08 -0.46
CA PRO A 149 -24.20 26.96 0.26
C PRO A 149 -25.32 27.45 -0.67
N GLU A 150 -26.34 26.61 -0.87
CA GLU A 150 -27.59 27.05 -1.49
C GLU A 150 -28.16 28.20 -0.65
N LYS A 151 -28.51 29.31 -1.31
CA LYS A 151 -29.13 30.49 -0.70
C LYS A 151 -30.59 30.22 -0.38
#